data_AF-A0A2N2LG47-F1
#
_entry.id   AF-A0A2N2LG47-F1
#
_cell.length_a   1.000
_cell.length_b   1.000
_cell.length_c   1.000
_cell.angle_alpha   90.00
_cell.angle_beta   90.00
_cell.angle_gamma   90.00
#
_symmetry.space_group_name_H-M   'P 1'
#
loop_
_entity.id
_entity.type
_entity.pdbx_description
1 polymer ?
#
loop_
_entity_poly.entity_id
_entity_poly.type
_entity_poly.pdbx_seq_one_letter_code
_entity_poly.pdbx_strand_id
1 'polypeptide(L)'
;MHRLGYFTVLILMLLSSFGCSQNHVSPLVITHEQRQYVPFPAPAWLWDLPDGDNAIGIAWDDKMWSAEAEETAREFAAVSLSRNKGSFVVNKSLIMSLAEQREYDWNKIKFDLVVSADTSYLFYAAKELKPLARHRVHGYLISLYGFGDIQVNESMQPMSVMDQPDWCTGDISVDGNNIVAIGYSHQANLMDAWYLAQEAALQKIGQYRLQNVLSVVRATDDAIQKSIAIETVVRNQSTQIDKAFIIYLKNNETPSYKVFLRLKAGK
;
A
#
# COMPACT_ATOMS: atom_id res chain seq x y z
N MET A 1 -43.77 -50.89 7.57
CA MET A 1 -42.57 -50.03 7.63
C MET A 1 -42.37 -49.27 6.32
N HIS A 2 -43.31 -48.40 5.91
CA HIS A 2 -43.23 -47.67 4.64
C HIS A 2 -43.56 -46.17 4.73
N ARG A 3 -43.73 -45.60 5.93
CA ARG A 3 -44.04 -44.17 6.10
C ARG A 3 -42.84 -43.29 6.42
N LEU A 4 -41.66 -43.87 6.69
CA LEU A 4 -40.46 -43.11 7.04
C LEU A 4 -39.60 -42.70 5.82
N GLY A 5 -39.67 -43.45 4.71
CA GLY A 5 -38.88 -43.15 3.50
C GLY A 5 -39.41 -41.98 2.67
N TYR A 6 -40.72 -41.73 2.70
CA TYR A 6 -41.31 -40.60 1.96
C TYR A 6 -41.00 -39.25 2.60
N PHE A 7 -40.77 -39.20 3.92
CA PHE A 7 -40.50 -37.97 4.64
C PHE A 7 -39.06 -37.45 4.39
N THR A 8 -38.09 -38.35 4.30
CA THR A 8 -36.70 -38.00 3.98
C THR A 8 -36.51 -37.55 2.52
N VAL A 9 -37.25 -38.15 1.58
CA VAL A 9 -37.21 -37.72 0.17
C VAL A 9 -37.88 -36.36 -0.03
N LEU A 10 -38.95 -36.05 0.72
CA LEU A 10 -39.61 -34.74 0.65
C LEU A 10 -38.72 -33.61 1.19
N ILE A 11 -37.97 -33.87 2.27
CA ILE A 11 -37.05 -32.88 2.87
C ILE A 11 -35.84 -32.63 1.94
N LEU A 12 -35.35 -33.65 1.24
CA LEU A 12 -34.26 -33.51 0.25
C LEU A 12 -34.70 -32.77 -1.03
N MET A 13 -35.98 -32.87 -1.43
CA MET A 13 -36.54 -32.07 -2.54
C MET A 13 -36.82 -30.60 -2.15
N LEU A 14 -37.18 -30.34 -0.89
CA LEU A 14 -37.37 -28.97 -0.37
C LEU A 14 -36.05 -28.21 -0.17
N LEU A 15 -34.94 -28.91 0.08
CA LEU A 15 -33.61 -28.29 0.21
C LEU A 15 -32.92 -28.04 -1.14
N SER A 16 -33.33 -28.72 -2.21
CA SER A 16 -32.77 -28.54 -3.56
C SER A 16 -33.48 -27.45 -4.38
N SER A 17 -34.49 -26.79 -3.82
CA SER A 17 -35.20 -25.65 -4.43
C SER A 17 -34.73 -24.27 -3.94
N PHE A 18 -33.70 -24.21 -3.08
CA PHE A 18 -32.90 -22.99 -2.89
C PHE A 18 -31.81 -22.89 -3.97
N GLY A 19 -32.25 -22.94 -5.22
CA GLY A 19 -31.46 -22.59 -6.39
C GLY A 19 -31.42 -21.09 -6.54
N CYS A 20 -30.21 -20.54 -6.52
CA CYS A 20 -29.78 -19.30 -7.17
C CYS A 20 -30.82 -18.18 -7.26
N SER A 21 -30.93 -17.37 -6.20
CA SER A 21 -31.26 -15.96 -6.45
C SER A 21 -30.07 -15.38 -7.22
N GLN A 22 -30.20 -15.28 -8.54
CA GLN A 22 -29.49 -14.25 -9.28
C GLN A 22 -29.85 -12.94 -8.58
N ASN A 23 -28.92 -12.43 -7.75
CA ASN A 23 -28.94 -11.03 -7.37
C ASN A 23 -28.72 -10.28 -8.67
N HIS A 24 -29.81 -10.03 -9.38
CA HIS A 24 -29.88 -8.96 -10.34
C HIS A 24 -29.65 -7.71 -9.50
N VAL A 25 -28.37 -7.33 -9.39
CA VAL A 25 -27.99 -6.00 -8.97
C VAL A 25 -28.58 -5.12 -10.05
N SER A 26 -29.81 -4.65 -9.83
CA SER A 26 -30.29 -3.47 -10.51
C SER A 26 -29.16 -2.46 -10.35
N PRO A 27 -28.59 -1.92 -11.44
CA PRO A 27 -27.66 -0.82 -11.28
C PRO A 27 -28.48 0.25 -10.57
N LEU A 28 -28.19 0.45 -9.28
CA LEU A 28 -28.57 1.65 -8.59
C LEU A 28 -28.09 2.74 -9.53
N VAL A 29 -29.03 3.45 -10.13
CA VAL A 29 -28.75 4.74 -10.73
C VAL A 29 -28.17 5.51 -9.56
N ILE A 30 -26.85 5.59 -9.51
CA ILE A 30 -26.13 6.45 -8.58
C ILE A 30 -26.52 7.84 -9.07
N THR A 31 -27.65 8.34 -8.57
CA THR A 31 -27.82 9.78 -8.40
C THR A 31 -26.50 10.25 -7.82
N HIS A 32 -25.79 11.11 -8.53
CA HIS A 32 -24.51 11.66 -8.11
C HIS A 32 -24.69 12.34 -6.75
N GLU A 33 -24.61 11.56 -5.67
CA GLU A 33 -24.59 12.09 -4.33
C GLU A 33 -23.31 12.92 -4.26
N GLN A 34 -23.50 14.22 -4.04
CA GLN A 34 -22.42 15.19 -4.02
C GLN A 34 -21.47 14.82 -2.88
N ARG A 35 -20.32 14.23 -3.22
CA ARG A 35 -19.25 13.96 -2.27
C ARG A 35 -18.77 15.30 -1.71
N GLN A 36 -18.91 15.50 -0.41
CA GLN A 36 -18.42 16.71 0.25
C GLN A 36 -16.97 16.49 0.67
N TYR A 37 -16.09 17.38 0.22
CA TYR A 37 -14.71 17.46 0.70
C TYR A 37 -14.71 18.20 2.03
N VAL A 38 -14.13 17.60 3.06
CA VAL A 38 -14.07 18.18 4.39
C VAL A 38 -12.61 18.39 4.76
N PRO A 39 -12.12 19.64 4.81
CA PRO A 39 -10.74 19.91 5.21
C PRO A 39 -10.54 19.54 6.69
N PHE A 40 -9.34 19.12 7.04
CA PHE A 40 -8.96 18.92 8.44
C PHE A 40 -7.55 19.43 8.71
N PRO A 41 -7.28 19.94 9.92
CA PRO A 41 -5.93 20.38 10.27
C PRO A 41 -5.04 19.16 10.48
N ALA A 42 -3.90 19.09 9.81
CA ALA A 42 -2.90 18.05 9.96
C ALA A 42 -1.56 18.67 10.36
N PRO A 43 -0.74 17.99 11.16
CA PRO A 43 0.59 18.48 11.49
C PRO A 43 1.53 18.39 10.27
N ALA A 44 2.51 19.28 10.19
CA ALA A 44 3.39 19.43 9.03
C ALA A 44 4.17 18.14 8.72
N TRP A 45 4.54 17.36 9.75
CA TRP A 45 5.21 16.07 9.56
C TRP A 45 4.39 15.03 8.80
N LEU A 46 3.06 15.15 8.74
CA LEU A 46 2.22 14.25 7.96
C LEU A 46 2.26 14.58 6.46
N TRP A 47 2.68 15.80 6.11
CA TRP A 47 2.87 16.21 4.71
C TRP A 47 4.26 15.84 4.21
N ASP A 48 5.25 16.10 5.06
CA ASP A 48 6.67 15.90 4.82
C ASP A 48 7.24 15.10 5.98
N LEU A 49 7.35 13.78 5.78
CA LEU A 49 7.86 12.89 6.82
C LEU A 49 9.34 13.17 7.04
N PRO A 50 9.82 13.16 8.29
CA PRO A 50 11.23 13.35 8.55
C PRO A 50 12.06 12.19 7.99
N ASP A 51 13.27 12.51 7.56
CA ASP A 51 14.23 11.52 7.08
C ASP A 51 14.58 10.49 8.17
N GLY A 52 14.79 9.24 7.76
CA GLY A 52 15.21 8.15 8.64
C GLY A 52 14.31 6.92 8.59
N ASP A 53 14.59 5.95 9.46
CA ASP A 53 13.83 4.71 9.62
C ASP A 53 12.53 4.96 10.41
N ASN A 54 11.61 5.69 9.79
CA ASN A 54 10.35 6.10 10.37
C ASN A 54 9.16 5.50 9.60
N ALA A 55 8.02 5.34 10.27
CA ALA A 55 6.79 4.88 9.65
C ALA A 55 5.56 5.51 10.32
N ILE A 56 4.47 5.57 9.56
CA ILE A 56 3.17 6.00 10.08
C ILE A 56 2.39 4.79 10.56
N GLY A 57 1.94 4.87 11.80
CA GLY A 57 0.95 3.99 12.39
C GLY A 57 -0.43 4.62 12.33
N ILE A 58 -1.43 3.82 11.96
CA ILE A 58 -2.83 4.26 11.91
C ILE A 58 -3.66 3.22 12.66
N ALA A 59 -4.52 3.69 13.56
CA ALA A 59 -5.51 2.85 14.23
C ALA A 59 -6.82 3.60 14.41
N TRP A 60 -7.92 2.86 14.47
CA TRP A 60 -9.18 3.39 14.97
C TRP A 60 -9.01 3.80 16.43
N ASP A 61 -9.47 5.01 16.76
CA ASP A 61 -9.40 5.59 18.10
C ASP A 61 -10.82 5.81 18.63
N ASP A 62 -11.36 4.77 19.27
CA ASP A 62 -12.53 4.91 20.11
C ASP A 62 -12.07 5.40 21.49
N LYS A 63 -12.73 6.44 22.01
CA LYS A 63 -12.34 7.14 23.26
C LYS A 63 -12.24 6.20 24.47
N MET A 64 -12.88 5.04 24.41
CA MET A 64 -12.86 4.03 25.48
C MET A 64 -11.61 3.12 25.46
N TRP A 65 -10.87 3.04 24.34
CA TRP A 65 -9.82 2.03 24.10
C TRP A 65 -8.49 2.62 23.57
N SER A 66 -8.12 3.82 24.04
CA SER A 66 -6.94 4.56 23.54
C SER A 66 -5.61 3.79 23.60
N ALA A 67 -5.41 2.89 24.56
CA ALA A 67 -4.20 2.06 24.64
C ALA A 67 -4.13 1.01 23.52
N GLU A 68 -5.27 0.43 23.14
CA GLU A 68 -5.36 -0.53 22.02
C GLU A 68 -5.10 0.18 20.68
N ALA A 69 -5.53 1.44 20.56
CA ALA A 69 -5.23 2.26 19.39
C ALA A 69 -3.72 2.50 19.23
N GLU A 70 -2.98 2.74 20.31
CA GLU A 70 -1.52 2.93 20.25
C GLU A 70 -0.77 1.65 19.86
N GLU A 71 -1.20 0.50 20.38
CA GLU A 71 -0.61 -0.80 20.02
C GLU A 71 -0.90 -1.15 18.56
N THR A 72 -2.16 -1.04 18.14
CA THR A 72 -2.58 -1.28 16.74
C THR A 72 -1.84 -0.35 15.77
N ALA A 73 -1.69 0.93 16.13
CA ALA A 73 -0.96 1.88 15.29
C ALA A 73 0.52 1.50 15.18
N ARG A 74 1.15 1.05 16.27
CA ARG A 74 2.53 0.58 16.25
C ARG A 74 2.70 -0.68 15.38
N GLU A 75 1.79 -1.65 15.50
CA GLU A 75 1.80 -2.84 14.65
C GLU A 75 1.64 -2.48 13.17
N PHE A 76 0.71 -1.58 12.85
CA PHE A 76 0.55 -1.04 11.50
C PHE A 76 1.84 -0.38 11.00
N ALA A 77 2.48 0.45 11.82
CA ALA A 77 3.75 1.10 11.49
C ALA A 77 4.86 0.07 11.23
N ALA A 78 4.96 -0.98 12.05
CA ALA A 78 5.94 -2.05 11.89
C ALA A 78 5.74 -2.82 10.58
N VAL A 79 4.49 -3.14 10.22
CA VAL A 79 4.15 -3.77 8.94
C VAL A 79 4.50 -2.84 7.77
N SER A 80 4.12 -1.56 7.85
CA SER A 80 4.43 -0.57 6.81
C SER A 80 5.94 -0.40 6.63
N LEU A 81 6.71 -0.35 7.71
CA LEU A 81 8.16 -0.25 7.66
C LEU A 81 8.83 -1.53 7.12
N SER A 82 8.33 -2.70 7.51
CA SER A 82 8.79 -3.99 6.97
C SER A 82 8.57 -4.10 5.47
N ARG A 83 7.40 -3.62 4.98
CA ARG A 83 7.10 -3.54 3.54
C ARG A 83 8.07 -2.64 2.79
N ASN A 84 8.38 -1.50 3.39
CA ASN A 84 9.33 -0.54 2.83
C ASN A 84 10.76 -1.09 2.73
N LYS A 85 11.13 -2.05 3.59
CA LYS A 85 12.41 -2.76 3.56
C LYS A 85 12.35 -4.13 2.85
N GLY A 86 11.28 -4.38 2.11
CA GLY A 86 11.04 -5.65 1.41
C GLY A 86 11.99 -5.91 0.23
N SER A 87 11.87 -7.11 -0.32
CA SER A 87 12.65 -7.56 -1.47
C SER A 87 11.75 -7.81 -2.69
N PHE A 88 12.32 -7.70 -3.89
CA PHE A 88 11.57 -7.89 -5.12
C PHE A 88 12.12 -9.15 -5.79
N VAL A 89 11.28 -10.14 -6.03
CA VAL A 89 11.73 -11.40 -6.62
C VAL A 89 11.26 -11.46 -8.06
N VAL A 90 12.21 -11.61 -8.96
CA VAL A 90 11.93 -11.84 -10.37
C VAL A 90 12.42 -13.22 -10.75
N ASN A 91 11.63 -13.94 -11.54
CA ASN A 91 12.01 -15.26 -12.01
C ASN A 91 13.23 -15.18 -12.96
N LYS A 92 14.42 -15.48 -12.41
CA LYS A 92 15.71 -15.36 -13.12
C LYS A 92 15.80 -16.29 -14.34
N SER A 93 15.32 -17.53 -14.22
CA SER A 93 15.37 -18.49 -15.34
C SER A 93 14.46 -18.07 -16.48
N LEU A 94 13.32 -17.44 -16.17
CA LEU A 94 12.45 -16.84 -17.18
C LEU A 94 13.16 -15.67 -17.89
N ILE A 95 13.76 -14.72 -17.18
CA ILE A 95 14.47 -13.61 -17.83
C ILE A 95 15.63 -14.09 -18.71
N MET A 96 16.43 -15.04 -18.21
CA MET A 96 17.59 -15.55 -18.95
C MET A 96 17.17 -16.32 -20.22
N SER A 97 16.17 -17.21 -20.11
CA SER A 97 15.64 -17.92 -21.29
C SER A 97 14.99 -16.98 -22.31
N LEU A 98 14.39 -15.88 -21.86
CA LEU A 98 13.83 -14.83 -22.73
C LEU A 98 14.92 -13.96 -23.39
N ALA A 99 16.03 -13.71 -22.70
CA ALA A 99 17.17 -12.97 -23.25
C ALA A 99 17.87 -13.69 -24.41
N GLU A 100 17.76 -15.02 -24.47
CA GLU A 100 18.29 -15.86 -25.54
C GLU A 100 17.36 -15.87 -26.78
N GLN A 101 16.09 -15.50 -26.63
CA GLN A 101 15.09 -15.50 -27.70
C GLN A 101 14.84 -14.06 -28.21
N ARG A 102 15.29 -13.76 -29.44
CA ARG A 102 15.25 -12.41 -30.03
C ARG A 102 13.85 -11.82 -30.27
N GLU A 103 12.79 -12.61 -30.30
CA GLU A 103 11.42 -12.19 -30.68
C GLU A 103 10.32 -12.61 -29.69
N TYR A 104 10.54 -12.48 -28.38
CA TYR A 104 9.50 -12.82 -27.40
C TYR A 104 8.74 -11.61 -26.83
N ASP A 105 7.45 -11.82 -26.52
CA ASP A 105 6.57 -10.82 -25.89
C ASP A 105 6.89 -10.69 -24.39
N TRP A 106 7.73 -9.70 -24.07
CA TRP A 106 8.19 -9.38 -22.72
C TRP A 106 7.06 -9.04 -21.73
N ASN A 107 5.83 -8.78 -22.20
CA ASN A 107 4.66 -8.54 -21.36
C ASN A 107 4.21 -9.79 -20.59
N LYS A 108 4.76 -10.98 -20.91
CA LYS A 108 4.43 -12.26 -20.25
C LYS A 108 5.26 -12.55 -19.00
N ILE A 109 6.25 -11.72 -18.66
CA ILE A 109 7.03 -11.89 -17.42
C ILE A 109 6.13 -11.57 -16.22
N LYS A 110 5.84 -12.61 -15.42
CA LYS A 110 5.15 -12.44 -14.14
C LYS A 110 6.14 -11.94 -13.09
N PHE A 111 5.70 -10.96 -12.32
CA PHE A 111 6.45 -10.30 -11.26
C PHE A 111 5.81 -10.65 -9.92
N ASP A 112 6.61 -11.18 -8.99
CA ASP A 112 6.17 -11.46 -7.62
C ASP A 112 6.85 -10.47 -6.67
N LEU A 113 6.07 -9.50 -6.18
CA LEU A 113 6.53 -8.61 -5.13
C LEU A 113 6.64 -9.41 -3.83
N VAL A 114 7.85 -9.57 -3.27
CA VAL A 114 8.00 -10.11 -1.91
C VAL A 114 7.88 -8.94 -0.94
N VAL A 115 6.63 -8.65 -0.59
CA VAL A 115 6.27 -7.40 0.09
C VAL A 115 6.72 -7.31 1.55
N SER A 116 7.64 -8.12 2.05
CA SER A 116 8.08 -8.01 3.44
C SER A 116 9.58 -8.22 3.56
N ALA A 117 10.21 -7.45 4.44
CA ALA A 117 11.48 -7.83 5.04
C ALA A 117 11.35 -9.19 5.75
N ASP A 118 12.46 -9.77 6.19
CA ASP A 118 12.42 -11.02 6.94
C ASP A 118 11.54 -10.87 8.21
N THR A 119 10.99 -11.98 8.68
CA THR A 119 10.09 -11.98 9.84
C THR A 119 10.79 -11.40 11.08
N SER A 120 12.12 -11.56 11.19
CA SER A 120 12.93 -11.02 12.28
C SER A 120 12.87 -9.49 12.34
N TYR A 121 12.93 -8.81 11.19
CA TYR A 121 12.84 -7.36 11.10
C TYR A 121 11.46 -6.85 11.50
N LEU A 122 10.39 -7.55 11.09
CA LEU A 122 9.03 -7.20 11.53
C LEU A 122 8.89 -7.27 13.06
N PHE A 123 9.38 -8.35 13.68
CA PHE A 123 9.36 -8.49 15.14
C PHE A 123 10.21 -7.43 15.85
N TYR A 124 11.38 -7.12 15.30
CA TYR A 124 12.24 -6.04 15.79
C TYR A 124 11.50 -4.68 15.72
N ALA A 125 10.92 -4.34 14.57
CA ALA A 125 10.17 -3.10 14.39
C ALA A 125 8.97 -3.00 15.33
N ALA A 126 8.17 -4.07 15.46
CA ALA A 126 7.01 -4.09 16.36
C ALA A 126 7.39 -3.85 17.83
N LYS A 127 8.58 -4.30 18.24
CA LYS A 127 9.07 -4.18 19.62
C LYS A 127 9.75 -2.84 19.90
N GLU A 128 10.57 -2.36 18.97
CA GLU A 128 11.53 -1.28 19.22
C GLU A 128 11.08 0.08 18.66
N LEU A 129 10.06 0.14 17.80
CA LEU A 129 9.49 1.41 17.34
C LEU A 129 8.88 2.21 18.48
N LYS A 130 9.30 3.47 18.61
CA LYS A 130 8.81 4.43 19.60
C LYS A 130 7.96 5.51 18.93
N PRO A 131 6.88 5.97 19.58
CA PRO A 131 6.10 7.09 19.08
C PRO A 131 6.90 8.38 19.19
N LEU A 132 6.97 9.13 18.09
CA LEU A 132 7.67 10.41 17.99
C LEU A 132 6.69 11.59 18.00
N ALA A 133 5.56 11.45 17.30
CA ALA A 133 4.50 12.44 17.21
C ALA A 133 3.15 11.76 16.99
N ARG A 134 2.05 12.42 17.36
CA ARG A 134 0.70 11.85 17.33
C ARG A 134 -0.32 12.89 16.92
N HIS A 135 -1.31 12.47 16.14
CA HIS A 135 -2.41 13.30 15.70
C HIS A 135 -3.70 12.48 15.63
N ARG A 136 -4.81 13.07 16.11
CA ARG A 136 -6.12 12.42 16.11
C ARG A 136 -7.04 13.16 15.16
N VAL A 137 -7.64 12.42 14.23
CA VAL A 137 -8.54 12.99 13.23
C VAL A 137 -9.57 11.97 12.78
N HIS A 138 -10.84 12.39 12.67
CA HIS A 138 -11.94 11.58 12.10
C HIS A 138 -12.08 10.16 12.70
N GLY A 139 -11.81 10.00 14.01
CA GLY A 139 -11.89 8.70 14.70
C GLY A 139 -10.67 7.81 14.52
N TYR A 140 -9.55 8.35 14.02
CA TYR A 140 -8.28 7.66 13.90
C TYR A 140 -7.19 8.33 14.74
N LEU A 141 -6.32 7.50 15.32
CA LEU A 141 -5.00 7.87 15.79
C LEU A 141 -4.01 7.66 14.65
N ILE A 142 -3.33 8.73 14.24
CA ILE A 142 -2.21 8.71 13.32
C ILE A 142 -0.96 9.04 14.14
N SER A 143 0.03 8.15 14.15
CA SER A 143 1.24 8.32 14.94
C SER A 143 2.47 8.08 14.08
N LEU A 144 3.44 8.99 14.18
CA LEU A 144 4.77 8.81 13.62
C LEU A 144 5.58 7.95 14.58
N TYR A 145 6.16 6.87 14.09
CA TYR A 145 7.07 6.00 14.84
C TYR A 145 8.45 6.01 14.23
N GLY A 146 9.48 5.84 15.06
CA GLY A 146 10.86 5.65 14.63
C GLY A 146 11.71 4.97 15.71
N PHE A 147 12.95 4.62 15.39
CA PHE A 147 13.87 3.97 16.33
C PHE A 147 14.67 4.94 17.22
N GLY A 148 14.72 6.23 16.88
CA GLY A 148 15.48 7.25 17.60
C GLY A 148 14.69 8.53 17.77
N ASP A 149 15.28 9.49 18.49
CA ASP A 149 14.66 10.79 18.73
C ASP A 149 14.87 11.70 17.52
N ILE A 150 13.78 12.21 16.96
CA ILE A 150 13.79 13.13 15.82
C ILE A 150 12.96 14.35 16.20
N GLN A 151 13.44 15.54 15.84
CA GLN A 151 12.63 16.75 15.97
C GLN A 151 11.54 16.78 14.91
N VAL A 152 10.29 16.87 15.35
CA VAL A 152 9.13 16.83 14.48
C VAL A 152 8.50 18.22 14.41
N ASN A 153 8.15 18.67 13.20
CA ASN A 153 7.43 19.92 13.02
C ASN A 153 5.92 19.70 13.27
N GLU A 154 5.44 20.17 14.42
CA GLU A 154 4.04 20.05 14.87
C GLU A 154 3.16 21.22 14.41
N SER A 155 3.66 22.11 13.56
CA SER A 155 2.82 23.18 13.00
C SER A 155 1.65 22.59 12.22
N MET A 156 0.45 23.15 12.42
CA MET A 156 -0.78 22.63 11.82
C MET A 156 -1.05 23.33 10.50
N GLN A 157 -1.35 22.56 9.46
CA GLN A 157 -1.75 23.05 8.15
C GLN A 157 -2.93 22.22 7.59
N PRO A 158 -3.87 22.84 6.86
CA PRO A 158 -5.10 22.18 6.43
C PRO A 158 -4.85 21.20 5.28
N MET A 159 -5.18 19.92 5.45
CA MET A 159 -5.27 18.98 4.33
C MET A 159 -6.66 19.10 3.70
N SER A 160 -6.72 19.63 2.48
CA SER A 160 -7.95 19.78 1.71
C SER A 160 -7.73 19.49 0.24
N VAL A 161 -8.80 19.18 -0.50
CA VAL A 161 -8.69 19.00 -1.97
C VAL A 161 -8.14 20.24 -2.69
N MET A 162 -8.36 21.44 -2.11
CA MET A 162 -7.86 22.71 -2.67
C MET A 162 -6.36 22.91 -2.43
N ASP A 163 -5.83 22.26 -1.38
CA ASP A 163 -4.42 22.33 -0.99
C ASP A 163 -3.64 21.09 -1.50
N GLN A 164 -4.22 20.33 -2.44
CA GLN A 164 -3.59 19.13 -2.99
C GLN A 164 -2.27 19.49 -3.68
N PRO A 165 -1.12 18.99 -3.22
CA PRO A 165 0.16 19.29 -3.85
C PRO A 165 0.28 18.73 -5.27
N ASP A 166 1.05 19.40 -6.13
CA ASP A 166 1.29 18.97 -7.52
C ASP A 166 1.86 17.54 -7.61
N TRP A 167 2.69 17.14 -6.63
CA TRP A 167 3.26 15.79 -6.58
C TRP A 167 2.20 14.69 -6.46
N CYS A 168 0.97 14.98 -6.02
CA CYS A 168 -0.11 13.99 -5.97
C CYS A 168 -0.59 13.54 -7.35
N THR A 169 -0.21 14.25 -8.42
CA THR A 169 -0.58 13.92 -9.81
C THR A 169 0.49 13.15 -10.58
N GLY A 170 1.70 13.04 -10.01
CA GLY A 170 2.80 12.33 -10.65
C GLY A 170 2.62 10.81 -10.59
N ASP A 171 3.47 10.11 -11.35
CA ASP A 171 3.49 8.65 -11.40
C ASP A 171 4.82 8.12 -10.85
N ILE A 172 5.78 7.85 -11.74
CA ILE A 172 7.15 7.47 -11.40
C ILE A 172 8.14 8.42 -12.08
N SER A 173 9.17 8.82 -11.34
CA SER A 173 10.22 9.72 -11.83
C SER A 173 11.57 9.40 -11.21
N VAL A 174 12.64 9.89 -11.81
CA VAL A 174 14.00 9.83 -11.25
C VAL A 174 14.42 11.23 -10.84
N ASP A 175 14.79 11.38 -9.57
CA ASP A 175 15.29 12.63 -9.00
C ASP A 175 16.70 12.40 -8.43
N GLY A 176 17.71 12.80 -9.20
CA GLY A 176 19.11 12.51 -8.89
C GLY A 176 19.38 11.01 -8.80
N ASN A 177 19.79 10.55 -7.61
CA ASN A 177 20.05 9.14 -7.31
C ASN A 177 18.82 8.41 -6.73
N ASN A 178 17.64 9.01 -6.76
CA ASN A 178 16.43 8.40 -6.20
C ASN A 178 15.39 8.09 -7.29
N ILE A 179 14.80 6.91 -7.19
CA ILE A 179 13.54 6.57 -7.84
C ILE A 179 12.44 7.09 -6.93
N VAL A 180 11.55 7.91 -7.48
CA VAL A 180 10.40 8.48 -6.78
C VAL A 180 9.14 7.90 -7.39
N ALA A 181 8.27 7.31 -6.56
CA ALA A 181 6.99 6.77 -7.00
C ALA A 181 5.85 7.29 -6.14
N ILE A 182 4.74 7.61 -6.78
CA ILE A 182 3.53 8.10 -6.12
C ILE A 182 2.46 7.02 -6.22
N GLY A 183 1.99 6.55 -5.07
CA GLY A 183 0.88 5.61 -4.95
C GLY A 183 -0.38 6.33 -4.47
N TYR A 184 -1.54 5.87 -4.92
CA TYR A 184 -2.83 6.42 -4.49
C TYR A 184 -3.86 5.33 -4.26
N SER A 185 -4.80 5.58 -3.34
CA SER A 185 -5.98 4.75 -3.15
C SER A 185 -7.16 5.57 -2.62
N HIS A 186 -8.38 5.07 -2.82
CA HIS A 186 -9.61 5.63 -2.26
C HIS A 186 -10.42 4.51 -1.60
N GLN A 187 -10.55 4.54 -0.26
CA GLN A 187 -11.29 3.52 0.50
C GLN A 187 -12.20 4.16 1.56
N ALA A 188 -13.16 3.39 2.09
CA ALA A 188 -13.97 3.83 3.22
C ALA A 188 -13.17 3.92 4.53
N ASN A 189 -12.14 3.09 4.66
CA ASN A 189 -11.25 3.01 5.83
C ASN A 189 -9.90 3.66 5.52
N LEU A 190 -9.39 4.51 6.43
CA LEU A 190 -8.10 5.20 6.27
C LEU A 190 -6.91 4.24 6.23
N MET A 191 -6.90 3.19 7.06
CA MET A 191 -5.84 2.18 7.09
C MET A 191 -5.73 1.45 5.76
N ASP A 192 -6.86 1.05 5.16
CA ASP A 192 -6.89 0.37 3.87
C ASP A 192 -6.46 1.31 2.73
N ALA A 193 -6.92 2.57 2.76
CA ALA A 193 -6.49 3.57 1.79
C ALA A 193 -4.96 3.78 1.85
N TRP A 194 -4.40 3.89 3.06
CA TRP A 194 -2.96 4.03 3.26
C TRP A 194 -2.19 2.81 2.75
N TYR A 195 -2.59 1.61 3.19
CA TYR A 195 -1.97 0.35 2.79
C TYR A 195 -1.95 0.19 1.27
N LEU A 196 -3.09 0.37 0.60
CA LEU A 196 -3.19 0.20 -0.85
C LEU A 196 -2.42 1.28 -1.61
N ALA A 197 -2.36 2.52 -1.10
CA ALA A 197 -1.52 3.56 -1.68
C ALA A 197 -0.03 3.18 -1.58
N GLN A 198 0.40 2.62 -0.44
CA GLN A 198 1.78 2.16 -0.24
C GLN A 198 2.13 1.02 -1.21
N GLU A 199 1.26 0.01 -1.30
CA GLU A 199 1.43 -1.11 -2.24
C GLU A 199 1.52 -0.63 -3.69
N ALA A 200 0.67 0.31 -4.10
CA ALA A 200 0.70 0.87 -5.44
C ALA A 200 2.05 1.58 -5.74
N ALA A 201 2.60 2.31 -4.79
CA ALA A 201 3.90 2.95 -4.94
C ALA A 201 5.05 1.93 -5.02
N LEU A 202 5.06 0.92 -4.14
CA LEU A 202 6.06 -0.15 -4.14
C LEU A 202 6.03 -0.93 -5.46
N GLN A 203 4.84 -1.25 -5.98
CA GLN A 203 4.68 -1.91 -7.27
C GLN A 203 5.28 -1.10 -8.42
N LYS A 204 5.07 0.22 -8.45
CA LYS A 204 5.66 1.10 -9.46
C LYS A 204 7.18 1.10 -9.42
N ILE A 205 7.78 1.18 -8.22
CA ILE A 205 9.24 1.06 -8.06
C ILE A 205 9.74 -0.28 -8.60
N GLY A 206 9.03 -1.37 -8.29
CA GLY A 206 9.34 -2.70 -8.80
C GLY A 206 9.30 -2.79 -10.32
N GLN A 207 8.24 -2.26 -10.93
CA GLN A 207 8.06 -2.23 -12.39
C GLN A 207 9.17 -1.43 -13.07
N TYR A 208 9.55 -0.27 -12.52
CA TYR A 208 10.63 0.55 -13.06
C TYR A 208 11.98 -0.18 -13.03
N ARG A 209 12.33 -0.83 -11.91
CA ARG A 209 13.57 -1.61 -11.83
C ARG A 209 13.58 -2.79 -12.79
N LEU A 210 12.44 -3.47 -12.94
CA LEU A 210 12.30 -4.54 -13.91
C LEU A 210 12.54 -4.02 -15.34
N GLN A 211 11.90 -2.91 -15.72
CA GLN A 211 12.10 -2.30 -17.03
C GLN A 211 13.57 -1.92 -17.27
N ASN A 212 14.26 -1.40 -16.26
CA ASN A 212 15.69 -1.12 -16.36
C ASN A 212 16.51 -2.38 -16.61
N VAL A 213 16.24 -3.49 -15.91
CA VAL A 213 16.92 -4.77 -16.17
C VAL A 213 16.65 -5.28 -17.57
N LEU A 214 15.38 -5.28 -17.99
CA LEU A 214 15.03 -5.70 -19.35
C LEU A 214 15.73 -4.83 -20.40
N SER A 215 15.88 -3.53 -20.16
CA SER A 215 16.63 -2.64 -21.04
C SER A 215 18.12 -3.01 -21.10
N VAL A 216 18.77 -3.26 -19.96
CA VAL A 216 20.19 -3.67 -19.92
C VAL A 216 20.39 -5.01 -20.62
N VAL A 217 19.54 -5.99 -20.33
CA VAL A 217 19.59 -7.33 -20.92
C VAL A 217 19.42 -7.30 -22.44
N ARG A 218 18.61 -6.37 -22.97
CA ARG A 218 18.46 -6.16 -24.42
C ARG A 218 19.63 -5.42 -25.05
N ALA A 219 20.29 -4.53 -24.30
CA ALA A 219 21.33 -3.65 -24.82
C ALA A 219 22.74 -4.26 -24.82
N THR A 220 22.98 -5.33 -24.06
CA THR A 220 24.27 -6.01 -23.96
C THR A 220 24.19 -7.46 -24.45
N ASP A 221 25.23 -7.92 -25.13
CA ASP A 221 25.41 -9.36 -25.46
C ASP A 221 26.27 -10.08 -24.39
N ASP A 222 26.85 -9.35 -23.44
CA ASP A 222 27.69 -9.90 -22.38
C ASP A 222 26.85 -10.63 -21.31
N ALA A 223 27.03 -11.94 -21.21
CA ALA A 223 26.35 -12.80 -20.24
C ALA A 223 26.63 -12.42 -18.78
N ILE A 224 27.83 -11.90 -18.47
CA ILE A 224 28.21 -11.46 -17.13
C ILE A 224 27.43 -10.20 -16.78
N GLN A 225 27.34 -9.23 -17.68
CA GLN A 225 26.56 -8.01 -17.46
C GLN A 225 25.06 -8.29 -17.30
N LYS A 226 24.51 -9.24 -18.08
CA LYS A 226 23.13 -9.71 -17.91
C LYS A 226 22.89 -10.29 -16.52
N SER A 227 23.79 -11.17 -16.08
CA SER A 227 23.72 -11.82 -14.75
C SER A 227 23.79 -10.79 -13.61
N ILE A 228 24.70 -9.82 -13.71
CA ILE A 228 24.84 -8.74 -12.71
C ILE A 228 23.55 -7.92 -12.63
N ALA A 229 23.02 -7.47 -13.77
CA ALA A 229 21.79 -6.67 -13.80
C ALA A 229 20.60 -7.39 -13.15
N ILE A 230 20.46 -8.69 -13.42
CA ILE A 230 19.41 -9.54 -12.82
C ILE A 230 19.64 -9.72 -11.32
N GLU A 231 20.88 -9.88 -10.86
CA GLU A 231 21.18 -10.05 -9.43
C GLU A 231 20.96 -8.76 -8.63
N THR A 232 21.34 -7.61 -9.18
CA THR A 232 21.19 -6.30 -8.51
C THR A 232 19.73 -5.96 -8.20
N VAL A 233 18.78 -6.34 -9.05
CA VAL A 233 17.34 -6.10 -8.79
C VAL A 233 16.73 -6.98 -7.72
N VAL A 234 17.34 -8.15 -7.45
CA VAL A 234 16.87 -9.09 -6.42
C VAL A 234 17.37 -8.71 -5.03
N ARG A 235 18.41 -7.87 -4.90
CA ARG A 235 18.92 -7.44 -3.59
C ARG A 235 18.04 -6.33 -3.00
N ASN A 236 17.58 -6.58 -1.76
CA ASN A 236 16.83 -5.73 -0.83
C ASN A 236 16.56 -4.28 -1.29
N GLN A 237 15.28 -3.91 -1.35
CA GLN A 237 14.90 -2.52 -1.52
C GLN A 237 14.73 -1.89 -0.14
N SER A 238 15.45 -0.80 0.08
CA SER A 238 15.09 0.14 1.14
C SER A 238 14.38 1.29 0.47
N THR A 239 13.07 1.34 0.67
CA THR A 239 12.23 2.47 0.28
C THR A 239 11.83 3.25 1.52
N GLN A 240 11.51 4.53 1.35
CA GLN A 240 11.07 5.38 2.44
C GLN A 240 9.88 6.19 1.97
N ILE A 241 8.83 6.28 2.80
CA ILE A 241 7.74 7.23 2.60
C ILE A 241 8.26 8.59 3.02
N ASP A 242 8.23 9.58 2.12
CA ASP A 242 8.76 10.91 2.41
C ASP A 242 7.67 11.99 2.37
N LYS A 243 6.58 11.77 1.63
CA LYS A 243 5.40 12.63 1.66
C LYS A 243 4.12 11.83 1.76
N ALA A 244 3.14 12.38 2.44
CA ALA A 244 1.78 11.86 2.46
C ALA A 244 0.76 12.99 2.32
N PHE A 245 -0.38 12.67 1.73
CA PHE A 245 -1.50 13.59 1.61
C PHE A 245 -2.81 12.82 1.71
N ILE A 246 -3.72 13.30 2.55
CA ILE A 246 -4.99 12.64 2.84
C ILE A 246 -6.12 13.60 2.54
N ILE A 247 -7.06 13.17 1.72
CA ILE A 247 -8.32 13.88 1.48
C ILE A 247 -9.42 13.09 2.17
N TYR A 248 -10.11 13.74 3.09
CA TYR A 248 -11.31 13.21 3.72
C TYR A 248 -12.56 13.62 2.93
N LEU A 249 -13.37 12.63 2.57
CA LEU A 249 -14.63 12.82 1.86
C LEU A 249 -15.77 12.23 2.70
N LYS A 250 -16.91 12.92 2.72
CA LYS A 250 -18.13 12.45 3.37
C LYS A 250 -19.27 12.38 2.34
N ASN A 251 -19.99 11.27 2.32
CA ASN A 251 -21.22 11.11 1.55
C ASN A 251 -22.33 10.58 2.46
N ASN A 252 -23.37 11.38 2.74
CA ASN A 252 -24.52 10.98 3.57
C ASN A 252 -24.08 10.19 4.82
N GLU A 253 -23.15 10.77 5.57
CA GLU A 253 -22.53 10.20 6.79
C GLU A 253 -21.50 9.09 6.61
N THR A 254 -21.36 8.51 5.42
CA THR A 254 -20.32 7.51 5.15
C THR A 254 -18.98 8.20 4.88
N PRO A 255 -17.95 7.98 5.73
CA PRO A 255 -16.61 8.50 5.50
C PRO A 255 -15.91 7.73 4.38
N SER A 256 -15.04 8.41 3.64
CA SER A 256 -14.04 7.79 2.79
C SER A 256 -12.78 8.65 2.71
N TYR A 257 -11.67 8.02 2.38
CA TYR A 257 -10.34 8.60 2.43
C TYR A 257 -9.65 8.34 1.10
N LYS A 258 -9.16 9.42 0.48
CA LYS A 258 -8.21 9.33 -0.64
C LYS A 258 -6.83 9.63 -0.10
N VAL A 259 -5.92 8.68 -0.19
CA VAL A 259 -4.55 8.79 0.33
C VAL A 259 -3.58 8.77 -0.84
N PHE A 260 -2.61 9.68 -0.81
CA PHE A 260 -1.46 9.72 -1.70
C PHE A 260 -0.20 9.55 -0.87
N LEU A 261 0.69 8.65 -1.29
CA LEU A 261 1.98 8.44 -0.67
C LEU A 261 3.06 8.58 -1.72
N ARG A 262 4.12 9.32 -1.38
CA ARG A 262 5.34 9.38 -2.18
C ARG A 262 6.40 8.54 -1.49
N LEU A 263 6.94 7.58 -2.24
CA LEU A 263 8.05 6.74 -1.81
C LEU A 263 9.31 7.12 -2.60
N LYS A 264 10.43 7.08 -1.91
CA LYS A 264 11.77 7.20 -2.47
C LYS A 264 12.55 5.90 -2.30
N ALA A 265 13.33 5.53 -3.30
CA ALA A 265 14.27 4.42 -3.23
C ALA A 265 15.59 4.83 -3.88
N GLY A 266 16.73 4.42 -3.32
CA GLY A 266 18.03 4.62 -3.98
C GLY A 266 18.09 3.88 -5.31
N LYS A 267 18.60 4.52 -6.37
CA LYS A 267 18.68 3.98 -7.73
C LYS A 267 19.49 2.68 -7.79
#